data_AF-A0A2V5Y7G4-F1
#
_entry.id   AF-A0A2V5Y7G4-F1
#
_cell.length_a   1.000
_cell.length_b   1.000
_cell.length_c   1.000
_cell.angle_alpha   90.00
_cell.angle_beta   90.00
_cell.angle_gamma   90.00
#
_symmetry.space_group_name_H-M   'P 1'
#
loop_
_entity.id
_entity.type
_entity.pdbx_description
1 polymer ?
#
loop_
_entity_poly.entity_id
_entity_poly.type
_entity_poly.pdbx_seq_one_letter_code
_entity_poly.pdbx_strand_id
1 'polypeptide(L)'
;MFPREASKRRCSGGCVSRRPAFSRREPASASRRAVASRLAVALRKGWLREGEPTSNLQQSTLNLVRAGFTLVELLIVIGIIAVLLVLIAPAFTSLKSAGDVTSAAYTIKGALDTARTYAKANNTYTWVGFYEEDVSQSSVIPAPDPRCTGCVGRLVISIVASKDGTNLGADASSSATGTENFINATQLAQVTKLIRIDNVHLPLFTLGSGIGVTFEARPSPTPATDAPFSRFGELNALPPNTAPYEPTNGGLTKFPFQYPVGNPVPAWQYRFRRTLRFSPTGECRINSTYDVRKIVELGLLQTHGSIVPTPTPSAGNYVGNVAAVQVTGFGGSVKIYRR
;
A
#
# COMPACT_ATOMS: atom_id res chain seq x y z
N MET A 1 -6.26 -28.09 -62.15
CA MET A 1 -5.26 -29.04 -62.67
C MET A 1 -4.18 -29.17 -61.61
N PHE A 2 -3.91 -30.39 -61.12
CA PHE A 2 -2.95 -30.80 -60.08
C PHE A 2 -3.02 -30.18 -58.64
N PRO A 3 -3.08 -31.03 -57.57
CA PRO A 3 -3.05 -30.62 -56.15
C PRO A 3 -1.80 -31.16 -55.39
N ARG A 4 -1.86 -31.15 -54.03
CA ARG A 4 -0.94 -31.71 -52.98
C ARG A 4 -0.16 -30.61 -52.22
N GLU A 5 0.25 -30.79 -50.95
CA GLU A 5 0.24 -31.98 -50.08
C GLU A 5 0.06 -31.61 -48.58
N ALA A 6 -0.24 -32.60 -47.74
CA ALA A 6 -0.36 -32.46 -46.29
C ALA A 6 0.83 -33.14 -45.56
N SER A 7 1.23 -32.61 -44.39
CA SER A 7 2.23 -33.27 -43.52
C SER A 7 1.86 -33.16 -42.04
N LYS A 8 1.23 -34.22 -41.52
CA LYS A 8 1.18 -34.49 -40.07
C LYS A 8 2.51 -35.12 -39.66
N ARG A 9 3.10 -34.69 -38.53
CA ARG A 9 4.07 -35.51 -37.78
C ARG A 9 3.63 -35.70 -36.33
N ARG A 10 3.71 -36.95 -35.87
CA ARG A 10 3.51 -37.38 -34.49
C ARG A 10 4.87 -37.62 -33.82
N CYS A 11 4.97 -37.26 -32.55
CA CYS A 11 5.65 -38.03 -31.48
C CYS A 11 4.66 -38.05 -30.29
N SER A 12 4.36 -39.09 -29.50
CA SER A 12 4.90 -40.45 -29.26
C SER A 12 6.20 -40.56 -28.45
N GLY A 13 6.08 -41.13 -27.24
CA GLY A 13 7.16 -41.39 -26.27
C GLY A 13 7.21 -40.33 -25.15
N GLY A 14 7.21 -40.67 -23.86
CA GLY A 14 7.08 -41.99 -23.21
C GLY A 14 6.96 -41.82 -21.68
N CYS A 15 6.45 -42.84 -20.98
CA CYS A 15 6.20 -42.78 -19.54
C CYS A 15 7.48 -42.83 -18.68
N VAL A 16 7.53 -42.04 -17.60
CA VAL A 16 8.10 -42.49 -16.30
C VAL A 16 7.28 -41.92 -15.15
N SER A 17 6.73 -42.80 -14.30
CA SER A 17 6.10 -42.43 -13.04
C SER A 17 7.09 -42.61 -11.88
N ARG A 18 7.21 -41.59 -11.01
CA ARG A 18 7.78 -41.77 -9.65
C ARG A 18 7.01 -40.93 -8.62
N ARG A 19 6.27 -41.62 -7.76
CA ARG A 19 5.85 -41.09 -6.45
C ARG A 19 7.02 -41.20 -5.47
N PRO A 20 7.12 -40.29 -4.49
CA PRO A 20 7.02 -40.72 -3.10
C PRO A 20 6.03 -39.83 -2.33
N ALA A 21 5.08 -40.42 -1.61
CA ALA A 21 5.18 -40.82 -0.20
C ALA A 21 4.63 -39.73 0.74
N PHE A 22 3.38 -39.94 1.13
CA PHE A 22 2.59 -39.11 2.03
C PHE A 22 3.08 -39.30 3.49
N SER A 23 3.55 -38.22 4.13
CA SER A 23 3.96 -38.23 5.55
C SER A 23 3.04 -37.29 6.33
N ARG A 24 2.04 -37.88 6.99
CA ARG A 24 1.06 -37.20 7.84
C ARG A 24 1.66 -37.05 9.25
N ARG A 25 1.80 -35.83 9.75
CA ARG A 25 2.03 -35.56 11.19
C ARG A 25 0.94 -34.62 11.70
N GLU A 26 0.17 -35.10 12.67
CA GLU A 26 -0.84 -34.33 13.39
C GLU A 26 -0.20 -33.56 14.57
N PRO A 27 -0.85 -32.48 15.07
CA PRO A 27 -0.23 -31.54 15.99
C PRO A 27 -0.34 -31.95 17.47
N ALA A 28 0.71 -31.67 18.25
CA ALA A 28 0.73 -31.90 19.69
C ALA A 28 0.09 -30.73 20.48
N SER A 29 -0.95 -31.10 21.22
CA SER A 29 -1.55 -30.49 22.42
C SER A 29 -1.01 -29.17 22.99
N ALA A 30 -1.98 -28.30 23.29
CA ALA A 30 -1.90 -27.11 24.13
C ALA A 30 -1.20 -27.26 25.50
N SER A 31 -0.67 -26.15 26.00
CA SER A 31 -0.42 -25.91 27.43
C SER A 31 -0.83 -24.49 27.80
N ARG A 32 -1.97 -24.36 28.50
CA ARG A 32 -2.38 -23.10 29.15
C ARG A 32 -1.70 -23.02 30.52
N ARG A 33 -1.10 -21.87 30.85
CA ARG A 33 -0.79 -21.51 32.25
C ARG A 33 -1.28 -20.10 32.54
N ALA A 34 -2.35 -20.02 33.32
CA ALA A 34 -2.71 -18.80 34.03
C ALA A 34 -1.81 -18.64 35.26
N VAL A 35 -1.41 -17.41 35.57
CA VAL A 35 -0.77 -17.07 36.85
C VAL A 35 -1.75 -16.19 37.61
N ALA A 36 -2.26 -16.70 38.73
CA ALA A 36 -3.23 -15.99 39.55
C ALA A 36 -2.54 -14.97 40.47
N SER A 37 -3.22 -13.84 40.68
CA SER A 37 -2.85 -12.85 41.69
C SER A 37 -3.08 -13.39 43.11
N ARG A 38 -2.24 -12.98 44.06
CA ARG A 38 -2.57 -12.98 45.49
C ARG A 38 -2.02 -11.73 46.17
N LEU A 39 -2.94 -10.89 46.64
CA LEU A 39 -2.66 -9.95 47.72
C LEU A 39 -2.37 -10.71 49.02
N ALA A 40 -1.53 -10.14 49.87
CA ALA A 40 -1.46 -10.49 51.29
C ALA A 40 -1.22 -9.21 52.11
N VAL A 41 -2.29 -8.70 52.72
CA VAL A 41 -2.22 -7.67 53.77
C VAL A 41 -1.90 -8.36 55.09
N ALA A 42 -0.88 -7.89 55.81
CA ALA A 42 -0.51 -8.41 57.12
C ALA A 42 -0.56 -7.29 58.18
N LEU A 43 -1.60 -7.33 59.01
CA LEU A 43 -1.75 -6.55 60.24
C LEU A 43 -1.42 -7.45 61.45
N ARG A 44 -0.65 -6.96 62.43
CA ARG A 44 -1.05 -6.85 63.87
C ARG A 44 0.12 -6.61 64.84
N LYS A 45 -0.20 -5.83 65.88
CA LYS A 45 0.12 -5.95 67.33
C LYS A 45 1.45 -6.64 67.74
N GLY A 46 2.26 -6.13 68.66
CA GLY A 46 2.03 -5.09 69.68
C GLY A 46 2.40 -5.62 71.07
N TRP A 47 3.35 -5.00 71.76
CA TRP A 47 3.87 -5.36 73.09
C TRP A 47 3.91 -4.13 74.02
N LEU A 48 4.00 -4.36 75.33
CA LEU A 48 3.58 -3.44 76.41
C LEU A 48 4.75 -2.83 77.22
N ARG A 49 4.54 -1.59 77.72
CA ARG A 49 5.00 -1.01 79.03
C ARG A 49 6.54 -0.95 79.30
N GLU A 50 7.10 -0.05 80.10
CA GLU A 50 6.62 1.00 81.04
C GLU A 50 7.76 2.02 81.28
N GLY A 51 7.48 3.26 81.74
CA GLY A 51 8.52 4.16 82.31
C GLY A 51 8.56 5.62 81.84
N GLU A 52 7.84 6.51 82.55
CA GLU A 52 8.09 7.97 82.63
C GLU A 52 9.28 8.24 83.59
N PRO A 53 10.06 9.36 83.50
CA PRO A 53 9.48 10.69 83.67
C PRO A 53 10.05 11.86 82.83
N THR A 54 9.14 12.76 82.44
CA THR A 54 9.28 14.23 82.37
C THR A 54 10.63 14.85 81.97
N SER A 55 10.69 15.37 80.74
CA SER A 55 11.45 16.60 80.45
C SER A 55 10.69 17.47 79.46
N ASN A 56 10.22 18.64 79.92
CA ASN A 56 9.63 19.66 79.05
C ASN A 56 10.69 20.18 78.07
N LEU A 57 10.64 19.73 76.82
CA LEU A 57 11.29 20.42 75.72
C LEU A 57 10.31 20.53 74.55
N GLN A 58 9.72 21.73 74.49
CA GLN A 58 9.42 22.46 73.27
C GLN A 58 8.57 21.72 72.21
N GLN A 59 7.31 22.12 72.12
CA GLN A 59 6.49 21.93 70.92
C GLN A 59 7.14 22.66 69.74
N SER A 60 8.14 22.02 69.14
CA SER A 60 8.65 22.37 67.82
C SER A 60 7.58 21.95 66.83
N THR A 61 6.64 22.87 66.57
CA THR A 61 5.79 22.81 65.39
C THR A 61 6.72 22.71 64.18
N LEU A 62 6.85 21.49 63.64
CA LEU A 62 7.37 21.29 62.30
C LEU A 62 6.33 21.89 61.35
N ASN A 63 6.46 23.21 61.18
CA ASN A 63 5.92 23.92 60.05
C ASN A 63 6.44 23.19 58.81
N LEU A 64 5.62 22.32 58.24
CA LEU A 64 5.69 22.00 56.83
C LEU A 64 5.65 23.35 56.13
N VAL A 65 6.83 23.83 55.73
CA VAL A 65 6.96 25.03 54.92
C VAL A 65 6.16 24.76 53.67
N ARG A 66 4.94 25.29 53.62
CA ARG A 66 4.17 25.41 52.40
C ARG A 66 4.95 26.40 51.54
N ALA A 67 5.92 25.85 50.79
CA ALA A 67 6.57 26.52 49.70
C ALA A 67 5.49 26.79 48.64
N GLY A 68 4.77 27.90 48.83
CA GLY A 68 3.81 28.38 47.86
C GLY A 68 4.57 28.83 46.62
N PHE A 69 4.20 28.28 45.48
CA PHE A 69 4.71 28.73 44.19
C PHE A 69 4.47 30.24 44.07
N THR A 70 5.52 31.02 43.86
CA THR A 70 5.36 32.45 43.60
C THR A 70 4.71 32.65 42.23
N LEU A 71 3.99 33.76 42.07
CA LEU A 71 3.41 34.13 40.78
C LEU A 71 4.49 34.27 39.69
N VAL A 72 5.72 34.66 40.07
CA VAL A 72 6.87 34.81 39.16
C VAL A 72 7.40 33.45 38.72
N GLU A 73 7.54 32.47 39.62
CA GLU A 73 7.96 31.11 39.24
C GLU A 73 6.94 30.46 38.29
N LEU A 74 5.64 30.62 38.55
CA LEU A 74 4.61 30.11 37.66
C LEU A 74 4.68 30.79 36.28
N LEU A 75 4.91 32.10 36.24
CA LEU A 75 5.07 32.88 35.00
C LEU A 75 6.31 32.44 34.19
N ILE A 76 7.43 32.16 34.86
CA ILE A 76 8.64 31.63 34.22
C ILE A 76 8.38 30.22 33.65
N VAL A 77 7.69 29.36 34.41
CA VAL A 77 7.37 27.99 33.96
C VAL A 77 6.48 28.00 32.72
N ILE A 78 5.40 28.79 32.68
CA ILE A 78 4.55 28.89 31.48
C ILE A 78 5.30 29.54 30.31
N GLY A 79 6.23 30.47 30.57
CA GLY A 79 7.12 31.05 29.56
C GLY A 79 8.04 30.01 28.92
N ILE A 80 8.69 29.17 29.75
CA ILE A 80 9.54 28.07 29.26
C ILE A 80 8.72 27.04 28.50
N ILE A 81 7.53 26.66 28.98
CA ILE A 81 6.64 25.73 28.27
C ILE A 81 6.23 26.30 26.90
N ALA A 82 5.89 27.59 26.81
CA ALA A 82 5.55 28.24 25.55
C ALA A 82 6.72 28.20 24.54
N VAL A 83 7.96 28.49 24.99
CA VAL A 83 9.16 28.39 24.14
C VAL A 83 9.41 26.95 23.69
N LEU A 84 9.30 25.97 24.59
CA LEU A 84 9.48 24.55 24.26
C LEU A 84 8.45 24.06 23.23
N LEU A 85 7.18 24.47 23.35
CA LEU A 85 6.13 24.08 22.39
C LEU A 85 6.40 24.60 20.97
N VAL A 86 6.91 25.82 20.83
CA VAL A 86 7.32 26.39 19.52
C VAL A 86 8.43 25.58 18.88
N LEU A 87 9.42 25.13 19.66
CA LEU A 87 10.56 24.34 19.18
C LEU A 87 10.20 22.87 18.88
N ILE A 88 9.17 22.32 19.53
CA ILE A 88 8.72 20.93 19.33
C ILE A 88 7.88 20.76 18.05
N ALA A 89 7.17 21.81 17.60
CA ALA A 89 6.33 21.76 16.39
C ALA A 89 7.04 21.21 15.12
N PRO A 90 8.25 21.68 14.71
CA PRO A 90 8.93 21.14 13.52
C PRO A 90 9.45 19.69 13.68
N ALA A 91 9.63 19.20 14.90
CA ALA A 91 10.01 17.81 15.13
C ALA A 91 8.83 16.85 14.82
N PHE A 92 7.60 17.24 15.17
CA PHE A 92 6.41 16.43 14.87
C PHE A 92 6.07 16.38 13.39
N THR A 93 6.26 17.46 12.62
CA THR A 93 6.02 17.44 11.18
C THR A 93 7.00 16.51 10.44
N SER A 94 8.26 16.47 10.88
CA SER A 94 9.32 15.60 10.34
C SER A 94 9.15 14.12 10.72
N LEU A 95 8.56 13.83 11.88
CA LEU A 95 8.24 12.46 12.29
C LEU A 95 7.01 11.92 11.53
N LYS A 96 6.00 12.76 11.32
CA LYS A 96 4.81 12.37 10.54
C LYS A 96 5.17 12.07 9.07
N SER A 97 6.01 12.89 8.44
CA SER A 97 6.39 12.75 7.04
C SER A 97 7.04 11.39 6.72
N ALA A 98 8.00 10.94 7.53
CA ALA A 98 8.66 9.64 7.36
C ALA A 98 7.74 8.43 7.60
N GLY A 99 6.75 8.58 8.48
CA GLY A 99 5.71 7.59 8.72
C GLY A 99 4.76 7.42 7.53
N ASP A 100 4.39 8.52 6.87
CA ASP A 100 3.32 8.53 5.87
C ASP A 100 3.66 7.68 4.61
N VAL A 101 4.85 7.83 3.99
CA VAL A 101 5.26 7.00 2.82
C VAL A 101 5.42 5.53 3.19
N THR A 102 5.98 5.24 4.37
CA THR A 102 6.17 3.86 4.84
C THR A 102 4.81 3.19 5.06
N SER A 103 3.88 3.89 5.72
CA SER A 103 2.51 3.43 5.94
C SER A 103 1.75 3.24 4.62
N ALA A 104 1.92 4.16 3.66
CA ALA A 104 1.35 4.05 2.32
C ALA A 104 1.83 2.79 1.59
N ALA A 105 3.15 2.51 1.61
CA ALA A 105 3.73 1.33 0.99
C ALA A 105 3.19 0.02 1.59
N TYR A 106 3.04 -0.04 2.92
CA TYR A 106 2.42 -1.19 3.58
C TYR A 106 0.91 -1.31 3.32
N THR A 107 0.19 -0.18 3.19
CA THR A 107 -1.24 -0.17 2.85
C THR A 107 -1.47 -0.68 1.43
N ILE A 108 -0.67 -0.23 0.47
CA ILE A 108 -0.69 -0.72 -0.93
C ILE A 108 -0.33 -2.20 -0.97
N LYS A 109 0.71 -2.63 -0.24
CA LYS A 109 1.05 -4.05 -0.10
C LYS A 109 -0.12 -4.87 0.46
N GLY A 110 -0.78 -4.38 1.51
CA GLY A 110 -1.95 -5.03 2.10
C GLY A 110 -3.12 -5.14 1.13
N ALA A 111 -3.40 -4.09 0.33
CA ALA A 111 -4.42 -4.11 -0.71
C ALA A 111 -4.10 -5.16 -1.80
N LEU A 112 -2.86 -5.21 -2.27
CA LEU A 112 -2.40 -6.16 -3.29
C LEU A 112 -2.42 -7.61 -2.78
N ASP A 113 -1.94 -7.85 -1.56
CA ASP A 113 -1.99 -9.17 -0.92
C ASP A 113 -3.44 -9.61 -0.68
N THR A 114 -4.35 -8.69 -0.32
CA THR A 114 -5.78 -8.96 -0.17
C THR A 114 -6.41 -9.36 -1.49
N ALA A 115 -6.17 -8.61 -2.57
CA ALA A 115 -6.68 -8.92 -3.91
C ALA A 115 -6.18 -10.29 -4.39
N ARG A 116 -4.86 -10.54 -4.31
CA ARG A 116 -4.26 -11.82 -4.67
C ARG A 116 -4.80 -12.98 -3.84
N THR A 117 -4.98 -12.79 -2.53
CA THR A 117 -5.53 -13.83 -1.65
C THR A 117 -6.99 -14.12 -2.01
N TYR A 118 -7.79 -13.08 -2.26
CA TYR A 118 -9.18 -13.23 -2.69
C TYR A 118 -9.31 -13.96 -4.03
N ALA A 119 -8.48 -13.60 -5.02
CA ALA A 119 -8.44 -14.26 -6.34
C ALA A 119 -8.21 -15.77 -6.20
N LYS A 120 -7.20 -16.15 -5.40
CA LYS A 120 -6.85 -17.56 -5.16
C LYS A 120 -7.88 -18.31 -4.31
N ALA A 121 -8.41 -17.68 -3.27
CA ALA A 121 -9.37 -18.31 -2.35
C ALA A 121 -10.74 -18.56 -3.00
N ASN A 122 -11.18 -17.66 -3.88
CA ASN A 122 -12.48 -17.74 -4.55
C ASN A 122 -12.40 -18.22 -6.00
N ASN A 123 -11.22 -18.70 -6.45
CA ASN A 123 -10.95 -19.14 -7.82
C ASN A 123 -11.44 -18.15 -8.91
N THR A 124 -11.18 -16.86 -8.69
CA THR A 124 -11.70 -15.74 -9.51
C THR A 124 -10.62 -14.77 -9.93
N TYR A 125 -10.91 -13.93 -10.92
CA TYR A 125 -10.06 -12.79 -11.26
C TYR A 125 -10.40 -11.60 -10.36
N THR A 126 -9.37 -10.90 -9.91
CA THR A 126 -9.53 -9.64 -9.16
C THR A 126 -8.75 -8.52 -9.83
N TRP A 127 -9.29 -7.31 -9.78
CA TRP A 127 -8.64 -6.10 -10.25
C TRP A 127 -8.42 -5.13 -9.09
N VAL A 128 -7.23 -4.55 -9.03
CA VAL A 128 -6.86 -3.46 -8.12
C VAL A 128 -6.69 -2.21 -8.94
N GLY A 129 -7.40 -1.15 -8.59
CA GLY A 129 -7.34 0.14 -9.28
C GLY A 129 -6.71 1.21 -8.41
N PHE A 130 -5.90 2.05 -9.05
CA PHE A 130 -5.20 3.19 -8.46
C PHE A 130 -5.65 4.47 -9.16
N TYR A 131 -6.00 5.49 -8.38
CA TYR A 131 -6.46 6.80 -8.87
C TYR A 131 -5.83 7.89 -8.00
N GLU A 132 -5.28 8.95 -8.59
CA GLU A 132 -4.74 10.09 -7.83
C GLU A 132 -5.74 11.26 -7.86
N GLU A 133 -6.14 11.75 -6.69
CA GLU A 133 -6.90 13.00 -6.53
C GLU A 133 -5.94 14.17 -6.36
N ASP A 134 -6.27 15.32 -6.97
CA ASP A 134 -5.70 16.61 -6.56
C ASP A 134 -6.34 17.06 -5.24
N VAL A 135 -5.53 17.20 -4.20
CA VAL A 135 -5.96 17.71 -2.89
C VAL A 135 -5.94 19.24 -2.78
N SER A 136 -5.55 19.96 -3.84
CA SER A 136 -5.78 21.42 -3.95
C SER A 136 -7.27 21.75 -4.11
N GLN A 137 -8.06 20.80 -4.61
CA GLN A 137 -9.49 20.91 -4.80
C GLN A 137 -10.26 20.06 -3.77
N SER A 138 -11.49 20.45 -3.47
CA SER A 138 -12.41 19.58 -2.73
C SER A 138 -12.73 18.33 -3.56
N SER A 139 -12.74 17.15 -2.93
CA SER A 139 -13.09 15.88 -3.60
C SER A 139 -14.50 15.96 -4.19
N VAL A 140 -14.59 16.10 -5.51
CA VAL A 140 -15.84 16.07 -6.27
C VAL A 140 -16.27 14.64 -6.59
N ILE A 141 -17.57 14.40 -6.60
CA ILE A 141 -18.19 13.12 -6.97
C ILE A 141 -19.30 13.41 -7.99
N PRO A 142 -19.28 12.81 -9.20
CA PRO A 142 -18.22 11.96 -9.76
C PRO A 142 -16.84 12.64 -9.84
N ALA A 143 -15.77 11.87 -9.58
CA ALA A 143 -14.40 12.34 -9.73
C ALA A 143 -14.05 12.48 -11.24
N PRO A 144 -13.48 13.62 -11.68
CA PRO A 144 -13.19 13.89 -13.10
C PRO A 144 -12.11 12.96 -13.64
N ASP A 145 -12.27 12.52 -14.89
CA ASP A 145 -11.57 11.31 -15.33
C ASP A 145 -11.41 11.24 -16.87
N PRO A 146 -10.17 11.18 -17.44
CA PRO A 146 -8.83 11.46 -16.88
C PRO A 146 -8.07 12.61 -17.61
N ARG A 147 -6.76 12.77 -17.32
CA ARG A 147 -5.80 13.80 -17.84
C ARG A 147 -5.74 15.13 -17.06
N CYS A 148 -5.96 15.14 -15.74
CA CYS A 148 -5.58 16.29 -14.92
C CYS A 148 -4.05 16.34 -14.70
N THR A 149 -3.37 17.22 -15.43
CA THR A 149 -1.96 17.58 -15.19
C THR A 149 -1.77 18.01 -13.74
N GLY A 150 -1.08 17.20 -12.93
CA GLY A 150 -0.82 17.51 -11.52
C GLY A 150 -1.84 17.02 -10.49
N CYS A 151 -2.74 16.08 -10.83
CA CYS A 151 -3.54 15.36 -9.82
C CYS A 151 -2.65 14.55 -8.86
N VAL A 152 -2.33 15.12 -7.70
CA VAL A 152 -1.42 14.56 -6.70
C VAL A 152 -1.86 14.92 -5.28
N GLY A 153 -1.43 14.11 -4.32
CA GLY A 153 -1.63 14.37 -2.89
C GLY A 153 -2.66 13.49 -2.22
N ARG A 154 -3.47 12.72 -2.95
CA ARG A 154 -4.16 11.56 -2.40
C ARG A 154 -4.24 10.42 -3.40
N LEU A 155 -3.83 9.23 -2.97
CA LEU A 155 -4.04 7.99 -3.70
C LEU A 155 -5.32 7.29 -3.20
N VAL A 156 -6.21 6.98 -4.14
CA VAL A 156 -7.44 6.22 -3.94
C VAL A 156 -7.25 4.82 -4.53
N ILE A 157 -7.62 3.78 -3.78
CA ILE A 157 -7.48 2.38 -4.18
C ILE A 157 -8.80 1.64 -4.03
N SER A 158 -9.17 0.87 -5.05
CA SER A 158 -10.33 -0.04 -5.03
C SER A 158 -9.95 -1.44 -5.45
N ILE A 159 -10.60 -2.45 -4.88
CA ILE A 159 -10.43 -3.86 -5.24
C ILE A 159 -11.80 -4.45 -5.63
N VAL A 160 -11.89 -4.97 -6.84
CA VAL A 160 -13.09 -5.63 -7.39
C VAL A 160 -12.76 -7.04 -7.86
N ALA A 161 -13.74 -7.93 -7.85
CA ALA A 161 -13.61 -9.32 -8.29
C ALA A 161 -14.71 -9.70 -9.29
N SER A 162 -14.43 -10.66 -10.17
CA SER A 162 -15.47 -11.23 -11.02
C SER A 162 -16.42 -12.09 -10.19
N LYS A 163 -17.73 -11.93 -10.40
CA LYS A 163 -18.78 -12.73 -9.73
C LYS A 163 -18.81 -14.19 -10.20
N ASP A 164 -18.48 -14.43 -11.46
CA ASP A 164 -18.58 -15.75 -12.11
C ASP A 164 -17.21 -16.43 -12.32
N GLY A 165 -16.11 -15.79 -11.90
CA GLY A 165 -14.76 -16.29 -12.09
C GLY A 165 -14.19 -16.06 -13.50
N THR A 166 -14.93 -15.43 -14.42
CA THR A 166 -14.44 -15.13 -15.77
C THR A 166 -13.46 -13.95 -15.79
N ASN A 167 -12.60 -13.93 -16.82
CA ASN A 167 -11.63 -12.87 -17.06
C ASN A 167 -12.27 -11.70 -17.82
N LEU A 168 -13.12 -10.92 -17.14
CA LEU A 168 -13.91 -9.81 -17.71
C LEU A 168 -13.07 -8.68 -18.35
N GLY A 169 -11.77 -8.62 -18.05
CA GLY A 169 -10.84 -7.59 -18.51
C GLY A 169 -9.89 -8.08 -19.61
N ALA A 170 -10.42 -8.82 -20.57
CA ALA A 170 -9.68 -9.41 -21.69
C ALA A 170 -10.22 -8.99 -23.07
N ASP A 171 -10.90 -7.85 -23.14
CA ASP A 171 -11.39 -7.32 -24.41
C ASP A 171 -10.23 -6.74 -25.24
N ALA A 172 -9.80 -7.52 -26.23
CA ALA A 172 -8.83 -7.08 -27.23
C ALA A 172 -9.37 -5.94 -28.12
N SER A 173 -10.68 -5.72 -28.19
CA SER A 173 -11.33 -4.66 -28.97
C SER A 173 -11.48 -3.31 -28.26
N SER A 174 -10.78 -3.13 -27.12
CA SER A 174 -10.40 -1.79 -26.61
C SER A 174 -9.58 -0.98 -27.65
N SER A 175 -9.14 -1.60 -28.75
CA SER A 175 -8.73 -0.96 -30.00
C SER A 175 -9.82 -1.02 -31.08
N ALA A 176 -10.47 0.11 -31.40
CA ALA A 176 -11.04 0.40 -32.74
C ALA A 176 -11.53 1.85 -32.92
N THR A 177 -12.22 2.42 -31.93
CA THR A 177 -13.10 3.60 -32.14
C THR A 177 -12.89 4.78 -31.17
N GLY A 178 -11.87 4.73 -30.31
CA GLY A 178 -11.58 5.82 -29.36
C GLY A 178 -12.44 5.81 -28.09
N THR A 179 -13.27 4.79 -27.89
CA THR A 179 -14.06 4.58 -26.66
C THR A 179 -13.39 3.53 -25.77
N GLU A 180 -13.30 3.78 -24.46
CA GLU A 180 -12.81 2.78 -23.50
C GLU A 180 -13.92 1.87 -22.99
N ASN A 181 -13.72 0.57 -23.14
CA ASN A 181 -14.64 -0.45 -22.64
C ASN A 181 -14.35 -0.74 -21.16
N PHE A 182 -15.08 -0.06 -20.28
CA PHE A 182 -15.08 -0.36 -18.84
C PHE A 182 -15.64 -1.75 -18.57
N ILE A 183 -15.01 -2.51 -17.66
CA ILE A 183 -15.56 -3.78 -17.19
C ILE A 183 -16.96 -3.54 -16.63
N ASN A 184 -17.92 -4.34 -17.08
CA ASN A 184 -19.31 -4.24 -16.70
C ASN A 184 -19.50 -4.33 -15.17
N ALA A 185 -19.95 -3.23 -14.57
CA ALA A 185 -20.13 -3.10 -13.13
C ALA A 185 -21.14 -4.11 -12.54
N THR A 186 -22.04 -4.68 -13.34
CA THR A 186 -22.98 -5.73 -12.86
C THR A 186 -22.31 -7.07 -12.65
N GLN A 187 -21.22 -7.38 -13.37
CA GLN A 187 -20.46 -8.62 -13.27
C GLN A 187 -19.36 -8.55 -12.19
N LEU A 188 -19.12 -7.37 -11.63
CA LEU A 188 -18.14 -7.13 -10.57
C LEU A 188 -18.77 -7.14 -9.17
N ALA A 189 -18.04 -7.70 -8.21
CA ALA A 189 -18.29 -7.59 -6.78
C ALA A 189 -17.17 -6.75 -6.13
N GLN A 190 -17.51 -5.89 -5.19
CA GLN A 190 -16.54 -5.11 -4.41
C GLN A 190 -15.90 -6.02 -3.35
N VAL A 191 -14.57 -6.08 -3.27
CA VAL A 191 -13.84 -6.95 -2.31
C VAL A 191 -13.63 -6.24 -0.97
N THR A 192 -13.23 -4.96 -1.01
CA THR A 192 -13.03 -4.13 0.20
C THR A 192 -13.69 -2.78 0.02
N LYS A 193 -13.92 -2.05 1.13
CA LYS A 193 -14.22 -0.61 1.04
C LYS A 193 -13.10 0.14 0.30
N LEU A 194 -13.44 1.29 -0.28
CA LEU A 194 -12.50 2.21 -0.89
C LEU A 194 -11.41 2.61 0.12
N ILE A 195 -10.14 2.51 -0.27
CA ILE A 195 -8.99 2.91 0.52
C ILE A 195 -8.53 4.28 0.04
N ARG A 196 -8.15 5.17 0.96
CA ARG A 196 -7.59 6.50 0.67
C ARG A 196 -6.29 6.68 1.44
N ILE A 197 -5.28 7.27 0.80
CA ILE A 197 -3.96 7.54 1.36
C ILE A 197 -3.57 8.97 0.97
N ASP A 198 -3.55 9.89 1.93
CA ASP A 198 -3.15 11.28 1.72
C ASP A 198 -1.62 11.46 1.68
N ASN A 199 -1.15 12.58 1.13
CA ASN A 199 0.26 13.02 1.05
C ASN A 199 1.19 12.08 0.27
N VAL A 200 0.67 11.46 -0.79
CA VAL A 200 1.39 10.50 -1.64
C VAL A 200 1.19 10.83 -3.13
N HIS A 201 2.24 10.59 -3.92
CA HIS A 201 2.24 10.58 -5.37
C HIS A 201 2.88 9.27 -5.92
N LEU A 202 2.47 8.87 -7.12
CA LEU A 202 3.00 7.73 -7.89
C LEU A 202 3.97 8.16 -9.03
N PRO A 203 5.24 8.53 -8.75
CA PRO A 203 6.20 8.95 -9.77
C PRO A 203 6.83 7.77 -10.53
N LEU A 204 7.57 8.05 -11.60
CA LEU A 204 8.57 7.11 -12.13
C LEU A 204 9.92 7.37 -11.50
N PHE A 205 10.49 6.36 -10.82
CA PHE A 205 11.88 6.43 -10.38
C PHE A 205 12.88 6.06 -11.48
N THR A 206 14.16 6.41 -11.30
CA THR A 206 15.25 5.75 -12.06
C THR A 206 15.23 4.24 -11.81
N LEU A 207 15.57 3.44 -12.82
CA LEU A 207 15.60 1.97 -12.72
C LEU A 207 16.66 1.50 -11.72
N GLY A 208 16.33 0.49 -10.91
CA GLY A 208 17.28 -0.11 -9.98
C GLY A 208 18.35 -0.97 -10.66
N SER A 209 19.46 -1.23 -9.98
CA SER A 209 20.59 -1.98 -10.55
C SER A 209 20.42 -3.51 -10.61
N GLY A 210 19.34 -4.08 -10.04
CA GLY A 210 18.76 -5.34 -10.52
C GLY A 210 18.70 -6.54 -9.56
N ILE A 211 19.52 -6.63 -8.52
CA ILE A 211 19.60 -7.86 -7.68
C ILE A 211 19.68 -7.63 -6.16
N GLY A 212 19.75 -6.38 -5.70
CA GLY A 212 19.87 -6.04 -4.28
C GLY A 212 18.53 -5.91 -3.54
N VAL A 213 18.64 -5.55 -2.26
CA VAL A 213 17.53 -5.37 -1.32
C VAL A 213 17.27 -3.90 -0.92
N THR A 214 18.15 -2.98 -1.31
CA THR A 214 17.99 -1.53 -1.11
C THR A 214 17.14 -0.92 -2.23
N PHE A 215 16.68 0.33 -2.05
CA PHE A 215 15.95 1.05 -3.10
C PHE A 215 16.75 1.18 -4.40
N GLU A 216 18.01 1.61 -4.36
CA GLU A 216 18.80 1.79 -5.60
C GLU A 216 19.20 0.46 -6.25
N ALA A 217 19.43 -0.59 -5.45
CA ALA A 217 19.84 -1.90 -5.96
C ALA A 217 18.67 -2.83 -6.35
N ARG A 218 17.41 -2.37 -6.21
CA ARG A 218 16.22 -3.20 -6.43
C ARG A 218 16.15 -3.81 -7.84
N PRO A 219 15.43 -4.94 -8.01
CA PRO A 219 15.18 -5.55 -9.31
C PRO A 219 14.58 -4.60 -10.33
N SER A 220 14.94 -4.78 -11.59
CA SER A 220 14.51 -3.94 -12.70
C SER A 220 13.83 -4.79 -13.79
N PRO A 221 12.88 -4.25 -14.57
CA PRO A 221 12.35 -4.92 -15.76
C PRO A 221 13.49 -5.42 -16.67
N THR A 222 13.34 -6.64 -17.17
CA THR A 222 14.35 -7.30 -18.02
C THR A 222 13.64 -7.95 -19.21
N PRO A 223 13.94 -7.55 -20.47
CA PRO A 223 14.89 -6.50 -20.88
C PRO A 223 14.48 -5.10 -20.39
N ALA A 224 15.43 -4.16 -20.30
CA ALA A 224 15.16 -2.81 -19.79
C ALA A 224 14.11 -2.03 -20.61
N THR A 225 13.94 -2.41 -21.89
CA THR A 225 12.89 -1.92 -22.80
C THR A 225 11.47 -2.22 -22.32
N ASP A 226 11.28 -3.16 -21.38
CA ASP A 226 9.98 -3.47 -20.77
C ASP A 226 9.53 -2.44 -19.72
N ALA A 227 10.41 -1.53 -19.28
CA ALA A 227 10.12 -0.57 -18.23
C ALA A 227 8.83 0.27 -18.43
N PRO A 228 8.49 0.76 -19.64
CA PRO A 228 7.26 1.54 -19.86
C PRO A 228 5.99 0.73 -19.62
N PHE A 229 6.06 -0.58 -19.89
CA PHE A 229 4.93 -1.51 -19.77
C PHE A 229 4.84 -2.19 -18.41
N SER A 230 5.81 -1.95 -17.51
CA SER A 230 6.03 -2.68 -16.26
C SER A 230 5.95 -1.80 -15.01
N ARG A 231 5.44 -0.56 -15.12
CA ARG A 231 5.49 0.42 -14.03
C ARG A 231 4.24 1.30 -14.00
N PHE A 232 3.87 1.79 -12.82
CA PHE A 232 3.02 2.98 -12.67
C PHE A 232 3.89 4.21 -12.43
N GLY A 233 3.38 5.38 -12.82
CA GLY A 233 4.22 6.54 -13.02
C GLY A 233 3.49 7.79 -13.52
N GLU A 234 4.29 8.82 -13.82
CA GLU A 234 3.87 10.20 -13.99
C GLU A 234 2.89 10.42 -15.14
N LEU A 235 1.92 11.31 -14.91
CA LEU A 235 0.89 11.68 -15.87
C LEU A 235 1.36 12.74 -16.89
N ASN A 236 2.48 13.40 -16.61
CA ASN A 236 2.95 14.59 -17.32
C ASN A 236 4.20 14.35 -18.19
N ALA A 237 4.78 13.14 -18.17
CA ALA A 237 6.00 12.84 -18.88
C ALA A 237 5.70 12.29 -20.29
N LEU A 238 6.37 12.85 -21.31
CA LEU A 238 6.27 12.36 -22.69
C LEU A 238 6.62 10.85 -22.76
N PRO A 239 6.01 10.09 -23.69
CA PRO A 239 6.38 8.70 -23.91
C PRO A 239 7.91 8.56 -24.11
N PRO A 240 8.56 7.57 -23.47
CA PRO A 240 7.97 6.38 -22.85
C PRO A 240 7.70 6.50 -21.34
N ASN A 241 7.72 7.70 -20.76
CA ASN A 241 7.62 7.91 -19.31
C ASN A 241 6.17 8.05 -18.79
N THR A 242 5.17 7.85 -19.66
CA THR A 242 3.74 7.86 -19.31
C THR A 242 3.25 6.44 -19.02
N ALA A 243 2.63 6.23 -17.86
CA ALA A 243 2.42 4.89 -17.32
C ALA A 243 0.93 4.50 -17.11
N PRO A 244 0.54 3.26 -17.47
CA PRO A 244 1.01 2.48 -18.61
C PRO A 244 0.41 3.01 -19.92
N TYR A 245 1.26 3.39 -20.88
CA TYR A 245 0.82 3.77 -22.23
C TYR A 245 1.04 2.61 -23.20
N GLU A 246 -0.03 2.14 -23.83
CA GLU A 246 0.02 1.12 -24.90
C GLU A 246 -0.16 1.82 -26.27
N PRO A 247 0.90 2.02 -27.06
CA PRO A 247 0.81 2.79 -28.32
C PRO A 247 -0.19 2.18 -29.31
N THR A 248 -0.27 0.84 -29.36
CA THR A 248 -1.14 0.14 -30.30
C THR A 248 -2.63 0.28 -30.00
N ASN A 249 -3.00 0.64 -28.76
CA ASN A 249 -4.40 0.97 -28.40
C ASN A 249 -4.61 2.48 -28.20
N GLY A 250 -3.72 3.35 -28.69
CA GLY A 250 -3.84 4.80 -28.51
C GLY A 250 -3.73 5.28 -27.05
N GLY A 251 -3.12 4.48 -26.17
CA GLY A 251 -3.07 4.74 -24.73
C GLY A 251 -4.33 4.34 -23.96
N LEU A 252 -5.29 3.66 -24.60
CA LEU A 252 -6.48 3.15 -23.93
C LEU A 252 -6.18 1.92 -23.08
N THR A 253 -6.96 1.77 -22.01
CA THR A 253 -6.78 0.75 -20.99
C THR A 253 -7.50 -0.56 -21.33
N LYS A 254 -6.88 -1.72 -21.03
CA LYS A 254 -7.43 -3.05 -21.32
C LYS A 254 -8.42 -3.56 -20.28
N PHE A 255 -8.23 -3.18 -19.02
CA PHE A 255 -9.14 -3.53 -17.93
C PHE A 255 -9.41 -2.35 -16.97
N PRO A 256 -10.00 -1.25 -17.47
CA PRO A 256 -10.53 -0.20 -16.61
C PRO A 256 -11.83 -0.65 -15.92
N PHE A 257 -12.11 -0.13 -14.73
CA PHE A 257 -13.35 -0.40 -14.01
C PHE A 257 -13.82 0.82 -13.22
N GLN A 258 -15.12 0.89 -12.93
CA GLN A 258 -15.69 1.96 -12.10
C GLN A 258 -15.85 1.53 -10.63
N TYR A 259 -15.95 2.50 -9.74
CA TYR A 259 -16.47 2.32 -8.38
C TYR A 259 -17.61 3.33 -8.15
N PRO A 260 -18.71 2.97 -7.46
CA PRO A 260 -19.02 1.62 -6.99
C PRO A 260 -19.45 0.66 -8.12
N VAL A 261 -19.40 -0.64 -7.82
CA VAL A 261 -19.91 -1.72 -8.67
C VAL A 261 -21.20 -2.31 -8.08
N GLY A 262 -22.07 -2.88 -8.91
CA GLY A 262 -23.40 -3.31 -8.47
C GLY A 262 -24.34 -3.67 -9.63
N ASN A 263 -25.47 -4.28 -9.28
CA ASN A 263 -26.59 -4.52 -10.18
C ASN A 263 -27.89 -4.02 -9.49
N PRO A 264 -28.63 -3.04 -10.03
CA PRO A 264 -28.38 -2.30 -11.28
C PRO A 264 -27.05 -1.51 -11.24
N VAL A 265 -26.56 -1.09 -12.42
CA VAL A 265 -25.30 -0.34 -12.55
C VAL A 265 -25.38 0.96 -11.74
N PRO A 266 -24.51 1.16 -10.73
CA PRO A 266 -24.48 2.41 -9.98
C PRO A 266 -23.94 3.57 -10.82
N ALA A 267 -24.36 4.79 -10.50
CA ALA A 267 -23.64 5.99 -10.92
C ALA A 267 -22.18 5.93 -10.42
N TRP A 268 -21.23 6.10 -11.33
CA TRP A 268 -19.81 6.01 -11.02
C TRP A 268 -19.36 7.21 -10.17
N GLN A 269 -18.54 6.94 -9.16
CA GLN A 269 -17.84 7.93 -8.34
C GLN A 269 -16.38 8.04 -8.75
N TYR A 270 -15.74 6.90 -9.08
CA TYR A 270 -14.37 6.83 -9.59
C TYR A 270 -14.33 5.93 -10.82
N ARG A 271 -13.36 6.20 -11.69
CA ARG A 271 -13.05 5.39 -12.86
C ARG A 271 -11.54 5.08 -12.81
N PHE A 272 -11.19 3.80 -12.72
CA PHE A 272 -9.82 3.34 -12.49
C PHE A 272 -9.18 2.89 -13.79
N ARG A 273 -8.06 3.52 -14.17
CA ARG A 273 -7.25 3.17 -15.36
C ARG A 273 -5.91 2.55 -15.04
N ARG A 274 -5.20 3.07 -14.05
CA ARG A 274 -3.99 2.42 -13.52
C ARG A 274 -4.43 1.22 -12.72
N THR A 275 -4.50 0.06 -13.35
CA THR A 275 -5.04 -1.17 -12.74
C THR A 275 -4.06 -2.34 -12.83
N LEU A 276 -4.14 -3.24 -11.86
CA LEU A 276 -3.49 -4.54 -11.85
C LEU A 276 -4.57 -5.63 -11.82
N ARG A 277 -4.32 -6.76 -12.47
CA ARG A 277 -5.18 -7.96 -12.42
C ARG A 277 -4.42 -9.11 -11.76
N PHE A 278 -5.03 -9.77 -10.79
CA PHE A 278 -4.60 -11.09 -10.33
C PHE A 278 -5.49 -12.18 -10.91
N SER A 279 -4.88 -13.28 -11.35
CA SER A 279 -5.57 -14.51 -11.77
C SER A 279 -5.97 -15.38 -10.57
N PRO A 280 -6.85 -16.39 -10.77
CA PRO A 280 -7.09 -17.44 -9.79
C PRO A 280 -5.83 -18.19 -9.33
N THR A 281 -4.76 -18.23 -10.13
CA THR A 281 -3.47 -18.83 -9.76
C THR A 281 -2.58 -17.90 -8.92
N GLY A 282 -2.91 -16.60 -8.86
CA GLY A 282 -2.16 -15.56 -8.16
C GLY A 282 -1.12 -14.83 -9.01
N GLU A 283 -1.16 -15.02 -10.34
CA GLU A 283 -0.34 -14.30 -11.31
C GLU A 283 -0.84 -12.86 -11.45
N CYS A 284 0.07 -11.88 -11.38
CA CYS A 284 -0.21 -10.46 -11.57
C CYS A 284 0.07 -10.02 -13.02
N ARG A 285 -0.84 -9.24 -13.60
CA ARG A 285 -0.60 -8.45 -14.83
C ARG A 285 -0.93 -6.98 -14.61
N ILE A 286 -0.15 -6.12 -15.23
CA ILE A 286 -0.37 -4.68 -15.31
C ILE A 286 -1.20 -4.34 -16.55
N ASN A 287 -1.96 -3.24 -16.49
CA ASN A 287 -2.86 -2.77 -17.54
C ASN A 287 -2.12 -2.13 -18.74
N SER A 288 -1.20 -2.86 -19.35
CA SER A 288 -0.42 -2.47 -20.54
C SER A 288 -0.61 -3.49 -21.66
N THR A 289 0.24 -4.52 -21.66
CA THR A 289 0.23 -5.67 -22.55
C THR A 289 -0.50 -6.85 -21.93
N TYR A 290 -0.90 -7.83 -22.76
CA TYR A 290 -1.37 -9.10 -22.23
C TYR A 290 -0.27 -9.97 -21.60
N ASP A 291 1.00 -9.65 -21.82
CA ASP A 291 2.14 -10.43 -21.30
C ASP A 291 2.38 -10.24 -19.80
N VAL A 292 2.84 -11.31 -19.16
CA VAL A 292 3.22 -11.32 -17.74
C VAL A 292 4.58 -10.66 -17.59
N ARG A 293 4.61 -9.47 -16.99
CA ARG A 293 5.88 -8.77 -16.69
C ARG A 293 6.55 -9.39 -15.46
N LYS A 294 7.85 -9.67 -15.55
CA LYS A 294 8.64 -10.31 -14.47
C LYS A 294 8.47 -9.57 -13.14
N ILE A 295 8.51 -8.25 -13.19
CA ILE A 295 8.32 -7.29 -12.10
C ILE A 295 7.37 -6.21 -12.59
N VAL A 296 6.44 -5.78 -11.74
CA VAL A 296 5.67 -4.55 -11.88
C VAL A 296 6.05 -3.61 -10.74
N GLU A 297 6.40 -2.35 -11.01
CA GLU A 297 6.79 -1.39 -9.98
C GLU A 297 5.80 -0.23 -9.83
N LEU A 298 5.47 0.11 -8.58
CA LEU A 298 4.74 1.30 -8.19
C LEU A 298 5.72 2.20 -7.41
N GLY A 299 6.02 3.38 -7.93
CA GLY A 299 6.75 4.40 -7.17
C GLY A 299 5.87 5.04 -6.11
N LEU A 300 6.44 5.43 -4.98
CA LEU A 300 5.79 6.20 -3.92
C LEU A 300 6.72 7.30 -3.45
N LEU A 301 6.29 8.53 -3.67
CA LEU A 301 6.94 9.74 -3.21
C LEU A 301 5.99 10.49 -2.28
N GLN A 302 6.56 11.07 -1.22
CA GLN A 302 5.79 11.92 -0.35
C GLN A 302 5.44 13.23 -1.03
N THR A 303 4.22 13.71 -0.82
CA THR A 303 3.83 15.09 -1.14
C THR A 303 3.48 15.84 0.14
N HIS A 304 3.35 17.16 0.03
CA HIS A 304 2.75 18.00 1.07
C HIS A 304 1.52 18.67 0.47
N GLY A 305 0.34 18.09 0.71
CA GLY A 305 -0.83 18.40 -0.10
C GLY A 305 -0.56 18.07 -1.58
N SER A 306 -0.83 19.03 -2.46
CA SER A 306 -0.56 18.92 -3.91
C SER A 306 0.89 19.27 -4.32
N ILE A 307 1.79 19.54 -3.37
CA ILE A 307 3.19 19.89 -3.66
C ILE A 307 4.04 18.62 -3.76
N VAL A 308 4.61 18.37 -4.94
CA VAL A 308 5.55 17.26 -5.22
C VAL A 308 6.99 17.74 -5.12
N PRO A 309 7.90 17.04 -4.41
CA PRO A 309 9.34 17.34 -4.43
C PRO A 309 9.94 17.26 -5.85
N THR A 310 10.80 18.20 -6.21
CA THR A 310 11.46 18.22 -7.54
C THR A 310 12.53 17.12 -7.65
N PRO A 311 12.57 16.33 -8.74
CA PRO A 311 13.63 15.35 -8.95
C PRO A 311 14.99 16.05 -9.13
N THR A 312 16.01 15.58 -8.43
CA THR A 312 17.38 16.11 -8.38
C THR A 312 18.38 14.95 -8.29
N PRO A 313 19.44 14.91 -9.12
CA PRO A 313 19.83 15.86 -10.16
C PRO A 313 19.15 15.63 -11.52
N SER A 314 18.37 14.56 -11.69
CA SER A 314 17.76 14.19 -12.96
C SER A 314 16.43 13.45 -12.79
N ALA A 315 15.66 13.31 -13.86
CA ALA A 315 14.32 12.70 -13.83
C ALA A 315 14.30 11.32 -13.17
N GLY A 316 13.34 11.12 -12.26
CA GLY A 316 13.18 9.91 -11.46
C GLY A 316 14.17 9.74 -10.30
N ASN A 317 15.14 10.63 -10.12
CA ASN A 317 15.93 10.70 -8.89
C ASN A 317 15.29 11.73 -7.96
N TYR A 318 14.58 11.27 -6.94
CA TYR A 318 14.03 12.14 -5.89
C TYR A 318 14.92 12.08 -4.65
N VAL A 319 14.97 13.15 -3.86
CA VAL A 319 15.67 13.21 -2.57
C VAL A 319 14.66 13.07 -1.43
N GLY A 320 15.07 12.46 -0.31
CA GLY A 320 14.19 12.20 0.85
C GLY A 320 13.47 10.86 0.78
N ASN A 321 12.35 10.77 1.51
CA ASN A 321 11.55 9.57 1.75
C ASN A 321 10.91 9.03 0.47
N VAL A 322 11.39 7.88 -0.02
CA VAL A 322 10.84 7.22 -1.21
C VAL A 322 10.70 5.72 -1.00
N ALA A 323 9.66 5.13 -1.59
CA ALA A 323 9.46 3.69 -1.59
C ALA A 323 9.04 3.17 -2.95
N ALA A 324 9.62 2.06 -3.39
CA ALA A 324 9.17 1.31 -4.55
C ALA A 324 8.46 0.04 -4.07
N VAL A 325 7.19 -0.13 -4.44
CA VAL A 325 6.44 -1.38 -4.22
C VAL A 325 6.52 -2.19 -5.50
N GLN A 326 7.15 -3.36 -5.44
CA GLN A 326 7.27 -4.26 -6.58
C GLN A 326 6.39 -5.50 -6.41
N VAL A 327 5.70 -5.88 -7.48
CA VAL A 327 4.90 -7.11 -7.58
C VAL A 327 5.52 -8.02 -8.62
N THR A 328 5.78 -9.29 -8.30
CA THR A 328 6.24 -10.25 -9.30
C THR A 328 5.08 -10.69 -10.20
N GLY A 329 5.30 -10.87 -11.50
CA GLY A 329 4.26 -11.32 -12.43
C GLY A 329 3.73 -12.71 -12.09
N PHE A 330 4.51 -13.76 -12.38
CA PHE A 330 4.12 -15.15 -12.16
C PHE A 330 3.74 -15.49 -10.71
N GLY A 331 4.40 -14.86 -9.74
CA GLY A 331 4.16 -15.11 -8.32
C GLY A 331 3.08 -14.25 -7.69
N GLY A 332 2.83 -13.04 -8.21
CA GLY A 332 2.03 -12.01 -7.55
C GLY A 332 2.60 -11.52 -6.21
N SER A 333 3.84 -11.87 -5.87
CA SER A 333 4.45 -11.58 -4.57
C SER A 333 4.87 -10.12 -4.48
N VAL A 334 4.48 -9.45 -3.39
CA VAL A 334 4.75 -8.02 -3.19
C VAL A 334 5.95 -7.80 -2.26
N LYS A 335 6.90 -6.95 -2.68
CA LYS A 335 8.06 -6.53 -1.88
C LYS A 335 8.23 -5.01 -1.92
N ILE A 336 8.59 -4.43 -0.77
CA ILE A 336 8.81 -2.99 -0.62
C ILE A 336 10.32 -2.75 -0.56
N TYR A 337 10.78 -1.75 -1.29
CA TYR A 337 12.14 -1.20 -1.21
C TYR A 337 12.01 0.26 -0.77
N ARG A 338 12.73 0.66 0.26
CA ARG A 338 12.63 2.01 0.87
C ARG A 338 14.00 2.68 0.91
N ARG A 339 13.99 4.01 0.94
CA ARG A 339 15.14 4.85 1.23
C ARG A 339 14.73 5.94 2.22
#